data_AF-F3GIJ6-F1
#
_entry.id   AF-F3GIJ6-F1
#
_cell.length_a   1.000
_cell.length_b   1.000
_cell.length_c   1.000
_cell.angle_alpha   90.00
_cell.angle_beta   90.00
_cell.angle_gamma   90.00
#
_symmetry.space_group_name_H-M   'P 1'
#
loop_
_entity.id
_entity.type
_entity.pdbx_description
1 polymer ?
#
loop_
_entity_poly.entity_id
_entity_poly.type
_entity_poly.pdbx_seq_one_letter_code
_entity_poly.pdbx_strand_id
1 'polypeptide(L)' 'RLMLLLLEQEPTGETDELLYWFSRLSRDKRFARERLERREYFTREHRVSLRSFALLAAKDEQAEHSESTVHAS' A
#
# COMPACT_ATOMS: atom_id res chain seq x y z
N ARG A 1 2.72 4.51 -5.93
CA ARG A 1 1.90 4.70 -4.69
C ARG A 1 0.49 4.21 -5.01
N LEU A 2 -0.15 3.49 -4.10
CA LEU A 2 -1.45 2.85 -4.35
C LEU A 2 -2.50 3.81 -4.94
N MET A 3 -2.68 5.00 -4.35
CA MET A 3 -3.70 5.95 -4.83
C MET A 3 -3.37 6.51 -6.23
N LEU A 4 -2.08 6.69 -6.56
CA LEU A 4 -1.70 7.13 -7.91
C LEU A 4 -1.94 6.02 -8.94
N LEU A 5 -1.63 4.77 -8.59
CA LEU A 5 -1.91 3.62 -9.46
C LEU A 5 -3.41 3.50 -9.74
N LEU A 6 -4.25 3.68 -8.73
CA LEU A 6 -5.71 3.65 -8.90
C LEU A 6 -6.19 4.77 -9.84
N LEU A 7 -5.66 5.98 -9.72
CA LEU A 7 -5.99 7.09 -10.62
C LEU A 7 -5.50 6.87 -12.05
N GLU A 8 -4.36 6.20 -12.23
CA GLU A 8 -3.81 5.88 -13.56
C GLU A 8 -4.60 4.77 -14.26
N GLN A 9 -5.04 3.76 -13.51
CA GLN A 9 -5.83 2.64 -14.05
C GLN A 9 -7.27 3.06 -14.34
N GLU A 10 -7.86 3.88 -13.47
CA GLU A 10 -9.24 4.35 -13.58
C GLU A 10 -9.30 5.88 -13.69
N PRO A 11 -8.82 6.47 -14.82
CA PRO A 11 -8.76 7.92 -14.99
C PRO A 11 -10.15 8.58 -15.02
N THR A 12 -11.18 7.79 -15.35
CA THR A 12 -12.58 8.24 -15.36
C THR A 12 -13.37 7.80 -14.13
N GLY A 13 -12.77 7.01 -13.24
CA GLY A 13 -13.44 6.39 -12.10
C GLY A 13 -14.03 7.41 -11.12
N GLU A 14 -15.19 7.08 -10.55
CA GLU A 14 -15.83 7.88 -9.51
C GLU A 14 -15.02 7.84 -8.20
N THR A 15 -15.15 8.88 -7.38
CA THR A 15 -14.36 8.99 -6.13
C THR A 15 -14.61 7.82 -5.20
N ASP A 16 -15.87 7.41 -5.07
CA ASP A 16 -16.29 6.34 -4.16
C ASP A 16 -15.72 4.98 -4.58
N GLU A 17 -15.66 4.71 -5.87
CA GLU A 17 -15.07 3.48 -6.40
C GLU A 17 -13.55 3.44 -6.15
N LEU A 18 -12.84 4.54 -6.38
CA LEU A 18 -11.41 4.65 -6.07
C LEU A 18 -11.14 4.44 -4.57
N LEU A 19 -11.97 5.02 -3.70
CA LEU A 19 -11.85 4.83 -2.25
C LEU A 19 -12.18 3.40 -1.82
N TYR A 20 -13.15 2.76 -2.46
CA TYR A 20 -13.46 1.35 -2.26
C TYR A 20 -12.26 0.47 -2.60
N TRP A 21 -11.69 0.62 -3.80
CA TRP A 21 -10.51 -0.13 -4.23
C TRP A 21 -9.29 0.16 -3.35
N PHE A 22 -9.08 1.41 -2.95
CA PHE A 22 -8.03 1.78 -2.01
C PHE A 22 -8.18 1.05 -0.68
N SER A 23 -9.38 1.06 -0.07
CA SER A 23 -9.67 0.36 1.18
C SER A 23 -9.43 -1.15 1.04
N ARG A 24 -9.89 -1.75 -0.07
CA ARG A 24 -9.73 -3.18 -0.35
C ARG A 24 -8.26 -3.58 -0.49
N LEU A 25 -7.50 -2.89 -1.35
CA LEU A 25 -6.09 -3.19 -1.62
C LEU A 25 -5.18 -2.86 -0.44
N SER A 26 -5.51 -1.83 0.36
CA SER A 26 -4.75 -1.49 1.56
C SER A 26 -4.76 -2.59 2.62
N ARG A 27 -5.73 -3.50 2.58
CA ARG A 27 -5.88 -4.63 3.51
C ARG A 27 -5.38 -5.96 2.94
N ASP A 28 -5.03 -6.00 1.66
CA ASP A 28 -4.53 -7.21 1.02
C ASP A 28 -3.21 -7.63 1.66
N LYS A 29 -3.11 -8.89 2.08
CA LYS A 29 -1.94 -9.46 2.77
C LYS A 29 -0.85 -9.93 1.79
N ARG A 30 -1.16 -9.97 0.49
CA ARG A 30 -0.21 -10.38 -0.56
C ARG A 30 0.89 -9.36 -0.81
N PHE A 31 0.76 -8.14 -0.27
CA PHE A 31 1.72 -7.06 -0.48
C PHE A 31 2.20 -6.53 0.87
N ALA A 32 3.51 -6.35 1.00
CA ALA A 32 4.05 -5.50 2.05
C ALA A 32 3.67 -4.04 1.72
N ARG A 33 3.42 -3.23 2.75
CA ARG A 33 2.96 -1.86 2.57
C ARG A 33 3.65 -0.90 3.52
N GLU A 34 4.09 0.22 2.99
CA GLU A 34 4.63 1.32 3.78
C GLU A 34 3.65 2.50 3.74
N ARG A 35 3.28 3.02 4.90
CA ARG A 35 2.38 4.17 5.04
C ARG A 35 3.13 5.44 4.69
N LEU A 36 2.60 6.20 3.74
CA LEU A 36 3.22 7.42 3.26
C LEU A 36 2.67 8.66 3.98
N GLU A 37 3.32 9.80 3.71
CA GLU A 37 2.82 11.10 4.13
C GLU A 37 1.48 11.46 3.49
N ARG A 38 0.72 12.30 4.19
CA ARG A 38 -0.59 12.76 3.72
C ARG A 38 -0.38 13.65 2.51
N ARG A 39 -1.14 13.40 1.44
CA ARG A 39 -1.11 14.18 0.20
C ARG A 39 -2.52 14.42 -0.31
N GLU A 40 -2.65 15.43 -1.14
CA GLU A 40 -3.87 15.71 -1.89
C GLU A 40 -3.86 14.95 -3.22
N TYR A 41 -4.99 14.35 -3.54
CA TYR A 41 -5.26 13.62 -4.77
C TYR A 41 -6.49 14.24 -5.42
N PHE A 42 -6.44 14.42 -6.73
CA PHE A 42 -7.55 14.96 -7.50
C PHE A 42 -8.23 13.80 -8.21
N THR A 43 -9.47 13.51 -7.82
CA THR A 43 -10.36 12.63 -8.58
C THR A 43 -11.17 13.49 -9.54
N ARG A 44 -12.03 12.85 -10.34
CA ARG A 44 -12.91 13.56 -11.27
C ARG A 44 -13.91 14.48 -10.56
N GLU A 45 -14.37 14.09 -9.37
CA GLU A 45 -15.44 14.79 -8.66
C GLU A 45 -14.90 15.65 -7.51
N HIS A 46 -13.82 15.20 -6.85
CA HIS A 46 -13.39 15.74 -5.57
C HIS A 46 -11.87 15.82 -5.44
N ARG A 47 -11.44 16.67 -4.50
CA ARG A 47 -10.09 16.65 -3.96
C ARG A 47 -10.08 15.83 -2.67
N VAL A 48 -9.34 14.72 -2.66
CA VAL A 48 -9.22 13.82 -1.51
C VAL A 48 -7.87 14.02 -0.84
N SER A 49 -7.87 14.20 0.47
CA SER A 49 -6.63 14.32 1.27
C SER A 49 -6.47 13.08 2.13
N LEU A 50 -5.48 12.23 1.84
CA LEU A 50 -5.24 10.98 2.57
C LEU A 50 -3.77 10.57 2.60
N ARG A 51 -3.44 9.63 3.49
CA ARG A 51 -2.14 8.94 3.50
C ARG A 51 -2.25 7.68 2.64
N SER A 52 -1.53 7.66 1.53
CA SER A 52 -1.49 6.48 0.65
C SER A 52 -0.45 5.46 1.12
N PHE A 53 -0.30 4.36 0.37
CA PHE A 53 0.67 3.31 0.65
C PHE A 53 1.63 3.12 -0.52
N ALA A 54 2.90 2.83 -0.24
CA ALA A 54 3.78 2.18 -1.20
C ALA A 54 3.52 0.68 -1.13
N LEU A 55 3.17 0.06 -2.26
CA LEU A 55 3.10 -1.40 -2.36
C LEU A 55 4.51 -1.90 -2.60
N LEU A 56 5.01 -2.69 -1.65
CA LEU A 56 6.29 -3.36 -1.71
C LEU A 56 6.03 -4.83 -2.08
N ALA A 57 6.96 -5.45 -2.80
CA ALA A 57 6.96 -6.89 -2.95
C ALA A 57 6.88 -7.50 -1.54
N ALA A 58 6.01 -8.49 -1.32
CA ALA A 58 6.04 -9.25 -0.09
C ALA A 58 7.46 -9.81 0.02
N LYS A 59 8.19 -9.37 1.05
CA LYS A 59 9.45 -10.00 1.39
C LYS A 59 9.05 -11.41 1.78
N ASP A 60 9.44 -12.41 1.00
CA ASP A 60 9.38 -13.80 1.46
C ASP A 60 9.97 -13.81 2.87
N GLU A 61 9.16 -14.09 3.89
CA GLU A 61 9.63 -14.32 5.25
C GLU A 61 10.35 -15.69 5.30
N GLN A 62 11.39 -15.82 4.49
CA GLN A 62 12.42 -16.84 4.58
C GLN A 62 13.79 -16.16 4.45
N ALA A 63 14.07 -15.26 5.38
CA ALA A 63 15.44 -14.88 5.68
C ALA A 63 15.54 -14.61 7.18
N GLU A 64 16.22 -15.54 7.85
CA GLU A 64 16.91 -15.38 9.13
C GLU A 64 16.11 -15.69 10.41
N HIS A 65 15.74 -16.96 10.53
CA HIS A 65 15.83 -17.67 11.80
C HIS A 65 16.95 -18.71 11.71
N SER A 66 18.14 -18.27 11.26
CA SER A 66 19.36 -19.08 11.26
C SER A 66 20.41 -18.39 12.13
N GLU A 67 20.64 -19.04 13.27
CA GLU A 67 21.86 -19.03 14.08
C GLU A 67 22.36 -17.70 14.65
N SER A 68 21.94 -17.45 15.89
CA SER A 68 22.89 -17.06 16.93
C SER A 68 22.43 -17.61 18.28
N THR A 69 22.73 -18.89 18.51
CA THR A 69 22.89 -19.40 19.86
C THR A 69 24.26 -20.07 19.97
N VAL A 70 25.31 -19.26 19.78
CA VAL A 70 26.64 -19.60 20.30
C VAL A 70 26.65 -19.25 21.78
N HIS A 71 26.14 -20.17 22.62
CA HIS A 71 26.43 -20.15 24.05
C HIS A 71 27.30 -21.36 24.39
N ALA A 72 28.52 -21.03 24.80
CA ALA A 72 29.53 -21.92 25.33
C ALA A 72 29.06 -22.67 26.57
N SER A 73 29.48 -23.93 26.70
CA SER A 73 29.85 -24.61 27.96
C SER A 73 30.63 -25.87 27.63
#